data_AF-A0A151TP83-F1
#
_entry.id   AF-A0A151TP83-F1
#
_cell.length_a   1.000
_cell.length_b   1.000
_cell.length_c   1.000
_cell.angle_alpha   90.00
_cell.angle_beta   90.00
_cell.angle_gamma   90.00
#
_symmetry.space_group_name_H-M   'P 1'
#
loop_
_entity.id
_entity.type
_entity.pdbx_description
1 polymer ?
#
loop_
_entity_poly.entity_id
_entity_poly.type
_entity_poly.pdbx_seq_one_letter_code
_entity_poly.pdbx_strand_id
1 'polypeptide(L)'
;MPATKSFVFSLLLLLGLSPFRGGADGGAPPQELWCVAKNNAEDAALQAALDWACGPGGADCGPIQPGEPCYDPNSVLNTASFAFNDYFIKHGMSDDSCNFNNNAAVTSLNPS
;
A
#
# COMPACT_ATOMS: atom_id res chain seq x y z
N MET A 1 36.81 12.54 -36.49
CA MET A 1 36.51 12.56 -37.94
C MET A 1 36.79 11.15 -38.46
N PRO A 2 35.92 10.44 -39.21
CA PRO A 2 34.52 10.63 -39.65
C PRO A 2 33.55 9.73 -38.83
N ALA A 3 32.23 9.95 -38.65
CA ALA A 3 31.11 10.37 -39.49
C ALA A 3 30.53 9.25 -40.41
N THR A 4 29.65 8.40 -39.86
CA THR A 4 28.74 7.51 -40.60
C THR A 4 27.33 7.63 -39.98
N LYS A 5 26.63 8.74 -40.19
CA LYS A 5 25.54 8.93 -41.19
C LYS A 5 24.41 7.89 -41.12
N SER A 6 23.38 8.29 -40.37
CA SER A 6 21.94 8.17 -40.65
C SER A 6 21.54 7.37 -41.88
N PHE A 7 20.93 6.21 -41.68
CA PHE A 7 20.01 5.62 -42.67
C PHE A 7 18.96 4.68 -42.04
N VAL A 8 18.54 4.93 -40.79
CA VAL A 8 17.44 4.15 -40.15
C VAL A 8 16.22 5.02 -39.84
N PHE A 9 16.25 6.30 -40.21
CA PHE A 9 15.24 7.29 -39.81
C PHE A 9 14.17 7.58 -40.88
N SER A 10 13.97 6.72 -41.89
CA SER A 10 13.18 7.14 -43.06
C SER A 10 12.26 6.11 -43.73
N LEU A 11 11.77 5.06 -43.05
CA LEU A 11 10.72 4.24 -43.68
C LEU A 11 9.80 3.41 -42.75
N LEU A 12 9.15 4.02 -41.76
CA LEU A 12 8.00 3.40 -41.05
C LEU A 12 6.94 4.45 -40.62
N LEU A 13 6.75 5.49 -41.44
CA LEU A 13 5.92 6.66 -41.11
C LEU A 13 4.51 6.67 -41.72
N LEU A 14 3.95 5.55 -42.24
CA LEU A 14 2.70 5.63 -43.05
C LEU A 14 1.65 4.50 -42.92
N LEU A 15 1.51 3.78 -41.80
CA LEU A 15 0.28 2.98 -41.55
C LEU A 15 -0.10 2.96 -40.07
N GLY A 16 -1.10 3.76 -39.69
CA GLY A 16 -1.80 3.59 -38.41
C GLY A 16 -2.24 4.85 -37.66
N LEU A 17 -2.82 5.85 -38.33
CA LEU A 17 -3.63 6.88 -37.66
C LEU A 17 -4.94 6.25 -37.16
N SER A 18 -4.87 5.45 -36.10
CA SER A 18 -6.03 5.17 -35.26
C SER A 18 -6.03 6.22 -34.15
N PRO A 19 -7.09 7.04 -34.00
CA PRO A 19 -7.26 7.73 -32.73
C PRO A 19 -7.52 6.61 -31.72
N PHE A 20 -6.54 6.30 -30.87
CA PHE A 20 -6.85 5.58 -29.65
C PHE A 20 -7.82 6.48 -28.89
N ARG A 21 -9.11 6.19 -29.05
CA ARG A 21 -10.18 6.70 -28.21
C ARG A 21 -9.72 6.43 -26.79
N GLY A 22 -9.27 7.47 -26.10
CA GLY A 22 -9.14 7.44 -24.65
C GLY A 22 -10.51 7.03 -24.12
N GLY A 23 -10.61 5.79 -23.68
CA GLY A 23 -11.76 5.30 -22.96
C GLY A 23 -11.91 6.20 -21.75
N ALA A 24 -13.04 6.89 -21.67
CA ALA A 24 -13.46 7.48 -20.42
C ALA A 24 -13.72 6.30 -19.48
N ASP A 25 -12.71 5.96 -18.66
CA ASP A 25 -12.94 5.14 -17.48
C ASP A 25 -13.96 5.92 -16.65
N GLY A 26 -15.19 5.41 -16.63
CA GLY A 26 -16.20 5.81 -15.67
C GLY A 26 -15.73 5.39 -14.28
N GLY A 27 -14.70 6.07 -13.78
CA GLY A 27 -14.01 5.75 -12.55
C GLY A 27 -15.03 5.80 -11.42
N ALA A 28 -15.30 4.63 -10.85
CA ALA A 28 -15.86 4.58 -9.51
C ALA A 28 -15.01 5.49 -8.62
N PRO A 29 -15.62 6.23 -7.67
CA PRO A 29 -14.85 7.01 -6.73
C PRO A 29 -13.78 6.09 -6.09
N PRO A 30 -12.55 6.59 -5.89
CA PRO A 30 -11.51 5.80 -5.24
C PRO A 30 -12.08 5.27 -3.93
N GLN A 31 -12.12 3.94 -3.81
CA GLN A 31 -12.58 3.30 -2.58
C GLN A 31 -11.46 3.46 -1.57
N GLU A 32 -11.79 4.06 -0.43
CA GLU A 32 -10.85 4.17 0.67
C GLU A 32 -10.72 2.80 1.33
N LEU A 33 -9.48 2.29 1.37
CA LEU A 33 -9.16 0.98 1.89
C LEU A 33 -8.22 1.15 3.08
N TRP A 34 -8.44 0.36 4.12
CA TRP A 34 -7.59 0.29 5.30
C TRP A 34 -7.14 -1.14 5.52
N CYS A 35 -5.99 -1.29 6.16
CA CYS A 35 -5.55 -2.57 6.69
C CYS A 35 -5.69 -2.56 8.21
N VAL A 36 -6.51 -3.46 8.74
CA VAL A 36 -6.79 -3.55 10.19
C VAL A 36 -6.42 -4.91 10.74
N ALA A 37 -5.96 -4.94 11.98
CA ALA A 37 -5.71 -6.18 12.70
C ALA A 37 -7.03 -6.92 12.98
N LYS A 38 -7.00 -8.25 12.92
CA LYS A 38 -8.18 -9.09 13.17
C LYS A 38 -8.42 -9.23 14.67
N ASN A 39 -9.69 -9.10 15.07
CA ASN A 39 -10.13 -9.30 16.45
C ASN A 39 -9.89 -10.71 17.01
N ASN A 40 -9.66 -11.70 16.14
CA ASN A 40 -9.37 -13.07 16.52
C ASN A 40 -7.88 -13.45 16.42
N ALA A 41 -7.00 -12.48 16.14
CA ALA A 41 -5.56 -12.69 16.19
C ALA A 41 -5.08 -12.71 17.65
N GLU A 42 -4.09 -13.56 17.95
CA GLU A 42 -3.49 -13.60 19.28
C GLU A 42 -2.61 -12.36 19.51
N ASP A 43 -2.66 -11.77 20.72
CA ASP A 43 -1.87 -10.57 21.06
C ASP A 43 -0.38 -10.76 20.79
N ALA A 44 0.16 -11.95 21.05
CA ALA A 44 1.57 -12.25 20.79
C ALA A 44 1.90 -12.24 19.28
N ALA A 45 0.98 -12.71 18.44
CA ALA A 45 1.13 -12.67 16.99
C ALA A 45 1.01 -11.24 16.46
N LEU A 46 0.08 -10.45 17.01
CA LEU A 46 -0.06 -9.03 16.70
C LEU A 46 1.17 -8.23 17.11
N GLN A 47 1.74 -8.48 18.29
CA GLN A 47 2.96 -7.81 18.73
C GLN A 47 4.14 -8.14 17.82
N ALA A 48 4.34 -9.42 17.47
CA ALA A 48 5.41 -9.81 16.56
C ALA A 48 5.27 -9.17 15.16
N ALA A 49 4.04 -9.09 14.66
CA ALA A 49 3.75 -8.44 13.38
C ALA A 49 3.93 -6.91 13.44
N LEU A 50 3.55 -6.28 14.57
CA LEU A 50 3.76 -4.87 14.85
C LEU A 50 5.25 -4.54 14.91
N ASP A 51 6.04 -5.31 15.67
CA ASP A 51 7.49 -5.13 15.78
C ASP A 51 8.17 -5.22 14.41
N TRP A 52 7.72 -6.17 13.58
CA TRP A 52 8.20 -6.28 12.21
C TRP A 52 7.80 -5.08 11.35
N ALA A 53 6.53 -4.64 11.42
CA ALA A 53 6.04 -3.50 10.64
C ALA A 53 6.85 -2.23 10.95
N CYS A 54 7.09 -1.96 12.24
CA CYS A 54 7.84 -0.79 12.70
C CYS A 54 9.34 -0.87 12.43
N GLY A 55 9.89 -2.08 12.30
CA GLY A 55 11.30 -2.30 12.01
C GLY A 55 11.53 -2.55 10.52
N PRO A 56 11.76 -3.80 10.09
CA PRO A 56 12.04 -4.12 8.69
C PRO A 56 10.94 -3.70 7.70
N GLY A 57 9.68 -3.65 8.13
CA GLY A 57 8.55 -3.25 7.28
C GLY A 57 8.52 -1.77 6.93
N GLY A 58 9.18 -0.91 7.71
CA GLY A 58 9.25 0.54 7.43
C GLY A 58 7.93 1.30 7.63
N ALA A 59 7.01 0.77 8.44
CA ALA A 59 5.85 1.51 8.91
C ALA A 59 6.28 2.69 9.79
N ASP A 60 5.55 3.79 9.74
CA ASP A 60 5.73 4.92 10.65
C ASP A 60 5.02 4.62 11.97
N CYS A 61 5.80 4.15 12.93
CA CYS A 61 5.33 3.86 14.28
C CYS A 61 5.57 4.98 15.27
N GLY A 62 5.96 6.18 14.81
CA GLY A 62 6.10 7.37 15.66
C GLY A 62 4.81 7.69 16.43
N PRO A 63 3.65 7.84 15.75
CA PRO A 63 2.39 8.24 16.39
C PRO A 63 1.84 7.25 17.43
N ILE A 64 2.34 6.01 17.43
CA ILE A 64 1.91 4.93 18.34
C ILE A 64 2.95 4.62 19.42
N GLN A 65 3.96 5.47 19.60
CA GLN A 65 4.89 5.34 20.73
C GLN A 65 4.23 5.79 22.04
N PRO A 66 4.69 5.28 23.20
CA PRO A 66 4.16 5.71 24.50
C PRO A 66 4.17 7.23 24.66
N GLY A 67 2.97 7.81 24.86
CA GLY A 67 2.77 9.26 25.01
C GLY A 67 2.36 10.01 23.74
N GLU A 68 2.29 9.32 22.60
CA GLU A 68 1.88 9.90 21.32
C GLU A 68 0.36 9.78 21.08
N PRO A 69 -0.22 10.56 20.15
CA PRO A 69 -1.67 10.68 19.99
C PRO A 69 -2.41 9.39 19.61
N CYS A 70 -1.74 8.44 18.95
CA CYS A 70 -2.34 7.19 18.48
C CYS A 70 -1.93 5.98 19.35
N TYR A 71 -1.23 6.20 20.47
CA TYR A 71 -0.84 5.13 21.38
C TYR A 71 -2.03 4.61 22.19
N ASP A 72 -2.26 3.30 22.14
CA ASP A 72 -3.25 2.62 22.99
C ASP A 72 -2.56 1.62 23.93
N PRO A 73 -2.46 1.92 25.25
CA PRO A 73 -1.83 1.02 26.22
C PRO A 73 -2.67 -0.22 26.55
N ASN A 74 -3.96 -0.25 26.18
CA ASN A 74 -4.88 -1.32 26.54
C ASN A 74 -5.13 -2.30 25.39
N SER A 75 -4.72 -1.95 24.17
CA SER A 75 -5.04 -2.73 22.96
C SER A 75 -3.86 -2.76 21.99
N VAL A 76 -3.17 -3.91 21.96
CA VAL A 76 -2.19 -4.22 20.91
C VAL A 76 -2.87 -4.23 19.54
N LEU A 77 -4.14 -4.62 19.46
CA LEU A 77 -4.92 -4.62 18.23
C LEU A 77 -5.05 -3.22 17.61
N ASN A 78 -5.34 -2.20 18.42
CA ASN A 78 -5.49 -0.82 17.94
C ASN A 78 -4.14 -0.28 17.45
N THR A 79 -3.10 -0.49 18.26
CA THR A 79 -1.72 -0.11 17.94
C THR A 79 -1.21 -0.81 16.67
N ALA A 80 -1.48 -2.11 16.52
CA ALA A 80 -1.14 -2.90 15.34
C ALA A 80 -1.90 -2.44 14.10
N SER A 81 -3.20 -2.15 14.21
CA SER A 81 -4.02 -1.66 13.09
C SER A 81 -3.47 -0.36 12.51
N PHE A 82 -2.97 0.54 13.35
CA PHE A 82 -2.33 1.77 12.89
C PHE A 82 -1.07 1.48 12.05
N ALA A 83 -0.15 0.67 12.58
CA ALA A 83 1.09 0.32 11.90
C ALA A 83 0.84 -0.47 10.59
N PHE A 84 -0.13 -1.39 10.62
CA PHE A 84 -0.52 -2.18 9.45
C PHE A 84 -1.11 -1.31 8.35
N ASN A 85 -1.93 -0.33 8.71
CA ASN A 85 -2.51 0.60 7.75
C ASN A 85 -1.44 1.48 7.10
N ASP A 86 -0.51 2.03 7.88
CA ASP A 86 0.59 2.83 7.32
C ASP A 86 1.47 2.00 6.38
N TYR A 87 1.83 0.79 6.79
CA TYR A 87 2.55 -0.17 5.94
C TYR A 87 1.80 -0.47 4.65
N PHE A 88 0.50 -0.79 4.75
CA PHE A 88 -0.37 -1.12 3.63
C PHE A 88 -0.43 -0.02 2.59
N ILE A 89 -0.61 1.23 3.03
CA ILE A 89 -0.66 2.43 2.16
C ILE A 89 0.68 2.62 1.46
N LYS A 90 1.81 2.50 2.18
CA LYS A 90 3.16 2.65 1.61
C LYS A 90 3.53 1.56 0.61
N HIS A 91 2.95 0.37 0.75
CA HIS A 91 3.26 -0.81 -0.06
C HIS A 91 2.19 -1.13 -1.12
N GLY A 92 1.45 -0.10 -1.57
CA GLY A 92 0.60 -0.20 -2.76
C GLY A 92 -0.79 -0.78 -2.53
N MET A 93 -1.26 -0.82 -1.27
CA MET A 93 -2.64 -1.18 -0.92
C MET A 93 -3.09 -2.54 -1.49
N SER A 94 -2.21 -3.54 -1.45
CA SER A 94 -2.46 -4.89 -1.95
C SER A 94 -2.87 -5.86 -0.85
N ASP A 95 -3.54 -6.96 -1.21
CA ASP A 95 -3.87 -8.00 -0.25
C ASP A 95 -2.63 -8.57 0.46
N ASP A 96 -1.50 -8.66 -0.27
CA ASP A 96 -0.23 -9.13 0.29
C ASP A 96 0.34 -8.14 1.31
N SER A 97 0.21 -6.83 1.07
CA SER A 97 0.67 -5.81 2.02
C SER A 97 -0.22 -5.68 3.26
N CYS A 98 -1.35 -6.39 3.31
CA CYS A 98 -2.20 -6.48 4.50
C CYS A 98 -2.27 -7.90 5.11
N ASN A 99 -1.37 -8.81 4.73
CA ASN A 99 -1.47 -10.18 5.19
C ASN A 99 -1.08 -10.35 6.68
N PHE A 100 0.08 -9.82 7.09
CA PHE A 100 0.64 -9.93 8.44
C PHE A 100 0.51 -11.34 9.06
N ASN A 101 0.84 -12.38 8.28
CA ASN A 101 0.66 -13.79 8.64
C ASN A 101 -0.79 -14.13 9.02
N ASN A 102 -1.74 -13.67 8.19
CA ASN A 102 -3.19 -13.80 8.38
C ASN A 102 -3.76 -13.03 9.59
N ASN A 103 -2.98 -12.17 10.25
CA ASN A 103 -3.45 -11.40 11.42
C ASN A 103 -4.12 -10.06 11.07
N ALA A 104 -4.17 -9.68 9.80
CA ALA A 104 -4.82 -8.47 9.33
C ALA A 104 -5.71 -8.70 8.11
N ALA A 105 -6.59 -7.76 7.83
CA ALA A 105 -7.51 -7.79 6.70
C ALA A 105 -7.74 -6.40 6.11
N VAL A 106 -7.90 -6.36 4.79
CA VAL A 106 -8.32 -5.16 4.08
C VAL A 106 -9.81 -4.92 4.36
N THR A 107 -10.15 -3.68 4.65
CA THR A 107 -11.53 -3.24 4.87
C THR A 107 -11.80 -1.96 4.10
N SER A 108 -13.01 -1.83 3.56
CA SER A 108 -13.53 -0.57 3.01
C SER A 108 -14.41 0.18 4.03
N LEU A 109 -14.48 -0.30 5.27
CA LEU A 109 -15.15 0.36 6.38
C LEU A 109 -14.10 1.13 7.18
N ASN A 110 -14.31 2.44 7.33
CA ASN A 110 -13.43 3.31 8.11
C ASN A 110 -13.35 2.80 9.56
N PRO A 111 -12.15 2.47 10.07
CA PRO A 111 -11.99 1.87 11.40
C PRO A 111 -11.82 2.89 12.55
N SER A 112 -11.85 4.20 12.27
CA SER A 112 -11.52 5.29 13.21
C SER A 112 -12.73 6.09 13.68
#